data_AF-A0A545ANX6-F1
#
_entry.id   AF-A0A545ANX6-F1
#
_cell.length_a   1.000
_cell.length_b   1.000
_cell.length_c   1.000
_cell.angle_alpha   90.00
_cell.angle_beta   90.00
_cell.angle_gamma   90.00
#
_symmetry.space_group_name_H-M   'P 1'
#
loop_
_entity.id
_entity.type
_entity.pdbx_description
1 polymer ?
#
loop_
_entity_poly.entity_id
_entity_poly.type
_entity_poly.pdbx_seq_one_letter_code
_entity_poly.pdbx_strand_id
1 'polypeptide(L)'
;MPTSVDLSGDPPEWELRLAQLLQDLYDGGVRRVVRTPRKTVTAASALLRLPMLTLDLDDSLEGRAIRGHLSRISSKLGWLFRQKTLADVLAVPAEAGDYVQGRSRQTLRRKVRQAEKAGITWREENSAEERARLLKKLAEWERVHPLEQYRIDDPQLDYLVDFRLWLVAESRSGEPLLLAAIPVSGQWALLRYFRSIGAGDEQSLARYYMTKVLVEELSKRGVRFLIDSHTPHLVPSGLRHFQRMTGWRLARLRFAS
;
A
#
# COMPACT_ATOMS: atom_id res chain seq x y z
N MET A 1 9.52 -23.49 11.43
CA MET A 1 8.49 -22.47 11.71
C MET A 1 9.05 -21.12 11.31
N PRO A 2 8.40 -20.35 10.42
CA PRO A 2 8.88 -19.01 10.08
C PRO A 2 8.81 -18.14 11.34
N THR A 3 9.95 -17.57 11.72
CA THR A 3 10.05 -16.58 12.80
C THR A 3 9.06 -15.46 12.49
N SER A 4 8.10 -15.22 13.37
CA SER A 4 7.16 -14.11 13.24
C SER A 4 7.98 -12.81 13.22
N VAL A 5 8.12 -12.20 12.06
CA VAL A 5 8.74 -10.89 11.94
C VAL A 5 7.75 -9.88 12.50
N ASP A 6 8.10 -9.26 13.62
CA ASP A 6 7.32 -8.15 14.15
C ASP A 6 7.64 -6.86 13.38
N LEU A 7 6.66 -6.42 12.58
CA LEU A 7 6.69 -5.13 11.87
C LEU A 7 5.79 -4.08 12.55
N SER A 8 5.19 -4.39 13.70
CA SER A 8 4.21 -3.51 14.36
C SER A 8 4.84 -2.32 15.09
N GLY A 9 6.12 -2.44 15.48
CA GLY A 9 6.88 -1.38 16.15
C GLY A 9 7.35 -0.25 15.24
N ASP A 10 7.91 0.79 15.86
CA ASP A 10 8.53 1.91 15.15
C ASP A 10 9.72 1.43 14.30
N PRO A 11 9.94 2.01 13.11
CA PRO A 11 11.07 1.65 12.27
C PRO A 11 12.39 1.99 12.99
N PRO A 12 13.36 1.07 13.00
CA PRO A 12 14.68 1.37 13.54
C PRO A 12 15.37 2.45 12.68
N GLU A 13 16.32 3.16 13.28
CA GLU A 13 16.98 4.30 12.63
C GLU A 13 17.62 3.95 11.28
N TRP A 14 18.17 2.73 11.14
CA TRP A 14 18.77 2.28 9.89
C TRP A 14 17.75 2.14 8.75
N GLU A 15 16.50 1.82 9.06
CA GLU A 15 15.42 1.73 8.08
C GLU A 15 15.00 3.14 7.63
N LEU A 16 14.93 4.10 8.56
CA LEU A 16 14.68 5.51 8.25
C LEU A 16 15.76 6.08 7.30
N ARG A 17 17.04 5.75 7.55
CA ARG A 17 18.15 6.15 6.67
C ARG A 17 18.04 5.51 5.28
N LEU A 18 17.62 4.24 5.20
CA LEU A 18 17.37 3.57 3.92
C LEU A 18 16.20 4.22 3.16
N ALA A 19 15.09 4.48 3.85
CA ALA A 19 13.94 5.16 3.26
C ALA A 19 14.30 6.57 2.73
N GLN A 20 15.15 7.30 3.45
CA GLN A 20 15.68 8.58 2.96
C GLN A 20 16.55 8.41 1.71
N LEU A 21 17.39 7.37 1.62
CA LEU A 21 18.16 7.12 0.41
C LEU A 21 17.25 6.78 -0.79
N LEU A 22 16.20 5.98 -0.57
CA LEU A 22 15.21 5.67 -1.60
C LEU A 22 14.49 6.93 -2.08
N GLN A 23 14.25 7.89 -1.18
CA GLN A 23 13.73 9.21 -1.55
C GLN A 23 14.75 10.04 -2.34
N ASP A 24 16.02 10.07 -1.91
CA ASP A 24 17.09 10.76 -2.64
C ASP A 24 17.26 10.20 -4.07
N LEU A 25 17.05 8.88 -4.25
CA LEU A 25 17.02 8.21 -5.57
C LEU A 25 15.84 8.67 -6.42
N TYR A 26 14.65 8.79 -5.83
CA TYR A 26 13.47 9.29 -6.51
C TYR A 26 13.67 10.74 -6.98
N ASP A 27 14.14 11.61 -6.09
CA ASP A 27 14.24 13.05 -6.35
C ASP A 27 15.42 13.42 -7.28
N GLY A 28 16.54 12.69 -7.22
CA GLY A 28 17.80 13.09 -7.87
C GLY A 28 18.49 12.01 -8.72
N GLY A 29 17.90 10.82 -8.81
CA GLY A 29 18.43 9.70 -9.58
C GLY A 29 19.76 9.13 -9.04
N VAL A 30 20.27 8.13 -9.76
CA VAL A 30 21.46 7.34 -9.36
C VAL A 30 22.72 8.21 -9.19
N ARG A 31 22.88 9.28 -10.00
CA ARG A 31 24.04 10.17 -9.95
C ARG A 31 24.21 10.84 -8.58
N ARG A 32 23.12 11.19 -7.90
CA ARG A 32 23.15 11.81 -6.56
C ARG A 32 23.65 10.84 -5.50
N VAL A 33 23.26 9.58 -5.62
CA VAL A 33 23.65 8.51 -4.66
C VAL A 33 25.10 8.08 -4.82
N VAL A 34 25.57 7.90 -6.06
CA VAL A 34 26.96 7.46 -6.34
C VAL A 34 28.00 8.47 -5.82
N ARG A 35 27.65 9.76 -5.76
CA ARG A 35 28.51 10.81 -5.16
C ARG A 35 28.62 10.72 -3.64
N THR A 36 27.93 9.77 -2.99
CA THR A 36 27.93 9.59 -1.54
C THR A 36 28.26 8.14 -1.15
N PRO A 37 29.53 7.71 -1.23
CA PRO A 37 29.92 6.31 -1.03
C PRO A 37 29.56 5.79 0.37
N ARG A 38 29.71 6.62 1.41
CA ARG A 38 29.31 6.27 2.79
C ARG A 38 27.81 5.98 2.90
N LYS A 39 26.95 6.77 2.23
CA LYS A 39 25.51 6.55 2.21
C LYS A 39 25.15 5.25 1.48
N THR A 40 25.86 4.95 0.40
CA THR A 40 25.69 3.71 -0.38
C THR A 40 26.01 2.47 0.45
N VAL A 41 27.17 2.45 1.13
CA VAL A 41 27.55 1.33 2.03
C VAL A 41 26.54 1.17 3.18
N THR A 42 26.14 2.29 3.78
CA THR A 42 25.13 2.26 4.87
C THR A 42 23.81 1.67 4.38
N ALA A 43 23.34 2.04 3.19
CA ALA A 43 22.11 1.50 2.63
C ALA A 43 22.23 0.03 2.22
N ALA A 44 23.37 -0.39 1.67
CA ALA A 44 23.62 -1.81 1.41
C ALA A 44 23.53 -2.63 2.71
N SER A 45 24.13 -2.14 3.80
CA SER A 45 24.03 -2.79 5.12
C SER A 45 22.59 -2.80 5.66
N ALA A 46 21.83 -1.72 5.46
CA ALA A 46 20.43 -1.62 5.86
C ALA A 46 19.54 -2.60 5.09
N LEU A 47 19.77 -2.75 3.78
CA LEU A 47 19.06 -3.71 2.94
C LEU A 47 19.30 -5.16 3.39
N LEU A 48 20.50 -5.47 3.88
CA LEU A 48 20.79 -6.81 4.43
C LEU A 48 20.07 -7.07 5.76
N ARG A 49 19.82 -6.03 6.55
CA ARG A 49 19.08 -6.07 7.82
C ARG A 49 17.57 -6.08 7.67
N LEU A 50 17.04 -5.78 6.48
CA LEU A 50 15.62 -5.82 6.24
C LEU A 50 15.05 -7.22 6.51
N PRO A 51 13.89 -7.29 7.16
CA PRO A 51 13.22 -8.56 7.38
C PRO A 51 12.92 -9.25 6.06
N MET A 52 13.07 -10.58 6.04
CA MET A 52 12.71 -11.40 4.90
C MET A 52 11.36 -12.05 5.16
N LEU A 53 10.40 -11.76 4.30
CA LEU A 53 9.09 -12.33 4.31
C LEU A 53 8.97 -13.37 3.20
N THR A 54 8.42 -14.54 3.54
CA THR A 54 8.21 -15.63 2.58
C THR A 54 6.74 -15.62 2.17
N LEU A 55 6.48 -15.30 0.90
CA LEU A 55 5.16 -15.26 0.29
C LEU A 55 4.71 -16.68 -0.03
N ASP A 56 3.76 -17.16 0.75
CA ASP A 56 3.04 -18.40 0.49
C ASP A 56 1.68 -18.03 -0.11
N LEU A 57 1.63 -17.99 -1.44
CA LEU A 57 0.45 -17.61 -2.22
C LEU A 57 -0.13 -18.85 -2.86
N ASP A 58 -1.43 -19.03 -2.68
CA ASP A 58 -2.20 -20.09 -3.32
C ASP A 58 -2.33 -19.89 -4.85
N ASP A 59 -2.84 -20.92 -5.54
CA ASP A 59 -3.15 -20.88 -6.96
C ASP A 59 -4.55 -20.28 -7.25
N SER A 60 -5.08 -19.45 -6.35
CA SER A 60 -6.31 -18.72 -6.63
C SER A 60 -6.08 -17.63 -7.70
N LEU A 61 -7.17 -17.04 -8.21
CA LEU A 61 -7.10 -15.88 -9.10
C LEU A 61 -6.31 -14.73 -8.44
N GLU A 62 -6.58 -14.47 -7.17
CA GLU A 62 -5.95 -13.40 -6.40
C GLU A 62 -4.49 -13.72 -6.08
N GLY A 63 -4.18 -14.97 -5.71
CA GLY A 63 -2.80 -15.43 -5.52
C GLY A 63 -1.95 -15.27 -6.78
N ARG A 64 -2.49 -15.64 -7.95
CA ARG A 64 -1.84 -15.38 -9.25
C ARG A 64 -1.70 -13.89 -9.56
N ALA A 65 -2.70 -13.07 -9.23
CA ALA A 65 -2.64 -11.63 -9.44
C ALA A 65 -1.52 -10.99 -8.60
N ILE A 66 -1.41 -11.37 -7.31
CA ILE A 66 -0.34 -10.92 -6.42
C ILE A 66 1.03 -11.38 -6.96
N ARG A 67 1.17 -12.67 -7.28
CA ARG A 67 2.41 -13.26 -7.82
C ARG A 67 2.84 -12.53 -9.10
N GLY A 68 1.94 -12.39 -10.07
CA GLY A 68 2.20 -11.72 -11.34
C GLY A 68 2.62 -10.27 -11.17
N HIS A 69 1.99 -9.51 -10.26
CA HIS A 69 2.36 -8.13 -9.98
C HIS A 69 3.78 -8.02 -9.39
N LEU A 70 4.06 -8.80 -8.34
CA LEU A 70 5.35 -8.77 -7.65
C LEU A 70 6.51 -9.29 -8.51
N SER A 71 6.26 -10.27 -9.38
CA SER A 71 7.24 -10.74 -10.36
C SER A 71 7.60 -9.67 -11.39
N ARG A 72 6.66 -8.82 -11.83
CA ARG A 72 6.97 -7.71 -12.77
C ARG A 72 7.81 -6.62 -12.12
N ILE A 73 7.50 -6.27 -10.88
CA ILE A 73 8.23 -5.26 -10.10
C ILE A 73 9.67 -5.68 -9.81
N SER A 74 9.94 -6.99 -9.79
CA SER A 74 11.27 -7.54 -9.50
C SER A 74 12.36 -7.22 -10.54
N SER A 75 12.13 -6.34 -11.54
CA SER A 75 13.06 -6.12 -12.66
C SER A 75 13.56 -4.67 -12.88
N LYS A 76 14.89 -4.53 -12.78
CA LYS A 76 15.89 -3.79 -13.62
C LYS A 76 17.19 -3.57 -12.83
N LEU A 77 17.12 -3.33 -11.51
CA LEU A 77 18.25 -3.46 -10.58
C LEU A 77 18.38 -4.87 -9.97
N GLY A 78 17.54 -5.81 -10.39
CA GLY A 78 17.44 -7.17 -9.82
C GLY A 78 18.75 -7.98 -9.84
N TRP A 79 19.73 -7.60 -10.67
CA TRP A 79 21.07 -8.19 -10.66
C TRP A 79 21.85 -7.87 -9.37
N LEU A 80 21.65 -6.68 -8.78
CA LEU A 80 22.29 -6.31 -7.50
C LEU A 80 21.67 -7.01 -6.29
N PHE A 81 20.39 -7.41 -6.38
CA PHE A 81 19.62 -7.86 -5.23
C PHE A 81 19.08 -9.31 -5.32
N ARG A 82 19.57 -10.10 -6.29
CA ARG A 82 19.39 -11.57 -6.41
C ARG A 82 18.05 -12.09 -5.86
N GLN A 83 16.99 -11.94 -6.66
CA GLN A 83 15.66 -12.52 -6.44
C GLN A 83 14.87 -12.05 -5.21
N LYS A 84 15.11 -10.84 -4.72
CA LYS A 84 14.36 -10.28 -3.59
C LYS A 84 13.65 -9.01 -4.03
N THR A 85 12.32 -9.00 -3.89
CA THR A 85 11.52 -7.80 -4.13
C THR A 85 11.56 -6.97 -2.86
N LEU A 86 12.18 -5.79 -2.92
CA LEU A 86 12.04 -4.78 -1.89
C LEU A 86 10.63 -4.20 -1.98
N ALA A 87 9.88 -4.20 -0.88
CA ALA A 87 8.52 -3.71 -0.83
C ALA A 87 8.25 -2.92 0.45
N ASP A 88 7.28 -2.00 0.38
CA ASP A 88 6.62 -1.44 1.55
C ASP A 88 5.53 -2.44 1.98
N VAL A 89 5.53 -2.82 3.26
CA VAL A 89 4.62 -3.79 3.85
C VAL A 89 4.00 -3.22 5.11
N LEU A 90 2.69 -3.33 5.22
CA LEU A 90 1.93 -3.02 6.41
C LEU A 90 1.58 -4.32 7.13
N ALA A 91 2.01 -4.46 8.39
CA ALA A 91 1.54 -5.54 9.25
C ALA A 91 0.06 -5.33 9.60
N VAL A 92 -0.71 -6.40 9.42
CA VAL A 92 -2.12 -6.46 9.80
C VAL A 92 -2.20 -7.25 11.12
N PRO A 93 -2.65 -6.61 12.23
CA PRO A 93 -2.73 -7.29 13.51
C PRO A 93 -3.77 -8.41 13.49
N ALA A 94 -3.58 -9.40 14.36
CA ALA A 94 -4.56 -10.47 14.55
C ALA A 94 -5.89 -9.91 15.07
N GLU A 95 -5.82 -8.93 15.98
CA GLU A 95 -6.97 -8.19 16.49
C GLU A 95 -7.06 -6.83 15.79
N ALA A 96 -8.17 -6.60 15.09
CA ALA A 96 -8.41 -5.40 14.29
C ALA A 96 -8.23 -4.09 15.10
N GLY A 97 -8.65 -4.09 16.37
CA GLY A 97 -8.58 -2.95 17.28
C GLY A 97 -7.16 -2.48 17.62
N ASP A 98 -6.15 -3.34 17.47
CA ASP A 98 -4.76 -3.03 17.80
C ASP A 98 -4.12 -2.07 16.80
N TYR A 99 -4.63 -2.03 15.56
CA TYR A 99 -4.02 -1.23 14.48
C TYR A 99 -3.93 0.26 14.80
N VAL A 100 -4.95 0.78 15.50
CA VAL A 100 -5.05 2.22 15.83
C VAL A 100 -4.43 2.56 17.17
N GLN A 101 -3.89 1.58 17.90
CA GLN A 101 -3.29 1.79 19.22
C GLN A 101 -1.86 2.34 19.13
N GLY A 102 -1.36 2.84 20.26
CA GLY A 102 0.02 3.34 20.37
C GLY A 102 0.20 4.81 20.00
N ARG A 103 1.37 5.36 20.34
CA ARG A 103 1.70 6.79 20.18
C ARG A 103 1.86 7.19 18.73
N SER A 104 2.48 6.34 17.91
CA SER A 104 2.72 6.57 16.48
C SER A 104 1.42 6.72 15.66
N ARG A 105 0.28 6.25 16.19
CA ARG A 105 -1.04 6.29 15.54
C ARG A 105 -1.91 7.49 15.91
N GLN A 106 -1.40 8.47 16.67
CA GLN A 106 -2.18 9.63 17.10
C GLN A 106 -2.76 10.44 15.93
N THR A 107 -1.97 10.69 14.88
CA THR A 107 -2.44 11.42 13.70
C THR A 107 -3.51 10.65 12.95
N LEU A 108 -3.34 9.33 12.78
CA LEU A 108 -4.35 8.47 12.18
C LEU A 108 -5.66 8.54 12.95
N ARG A 109 -5.64 8.35 14.28
CA ARG A 109 -6.84 8.46 15.13
C ARG A 109 -7.52 9.82 14.99
N ARG A 110 -6.76 10.91 14.97
CA ARG A 110 -7.30 12.26 14.77
C ARG A 110 -8.00 12.38 13.40
N LYS A 111 -7.39 11.86 12.33
CA LYS A 111 -7.95 11.92 10.98
C LYS A 111 -9.18 11.02 10.81
N VAL A 112 -9.18 9.84 11.42
CA VAL A 112 -10.36 8.95 11.49
C VAL A 112 -11.53 9.65 12.17
N ARG A 113 -11.33 10.25 13.35
CA ARG A 113 -12.39 11.01 14.04
C ARG A 113 -12.91 12.21 13.23
N GLN A 114 -12.03 12.87 12.47
CA GLN A 114 -12.44 13.94 11.56
C GLN A 114 -13.30 13.41 10.41
N ALA A 115 -12.94 12.27 9.82
CA ALA A 115 -13.73 11.62 8.78
C ALA A 115 -15.12 11.22 9.29
N GLU A 116 -15.18 10.59 10.46
CA GLU A 116 -16.44 10.20 11.12
C GLU A 116 -17.30 11.43 11.41
N LYS A 117 -16.72 12.51 11.93
CA LYS A 117 -17.44 13.78 12.18
C LYS A 117 -17.95 14.42 10.88
N ALA A 118 -17.22 14.28 9.78
CA ALA A 118 -17.69 14.74 8.47
C ALA A 118 -18.89 13.90 7.97
N GLY A 119 -19.10 12.70 8.53
CA GLY A 119 -20.15 11.77 8.11
C GLY A 119 -19.68 10.85 6.99
N ILE A 120 -18.37 10.64 6.86
CA ILE A 120 -17.81 9.64 5.93
C ILE A 120 -18.13 8.25 6.48
N THR A 121 -18.74 7.42 5.65
CA THR A 121 -19.06 6.02 5.93
C THR A 121 -18.30 5.11 4.96
N TRP A 122 -18.45 3.80 5.14
CA TRP A 122 -17.94 2.83 4.18
C TRP A 122 -18.87 1.63 4.07
N ARG A 123 -18.71 0.89 2.97
CA ARG A 123 -19.37 -0.39 2.75
C ARG A 123 -18.49 -1.34 1.95
N GLU A 124 -18.72 -2.64 2.13
CA GLU A 124 -18.22 -3.65 1.20
C GLU A 124 -19.14 -3.73 -0.02
N GLU A 125 -18.55 -3.77 -1.21
CA GLU A 125 -19.29 -3.82 -2.48
C GLU A 125 -19.23 -5.24 -3.07
N ASN A 126 -20.41 -5.83 -3.31
CA ASN A 126 -20.56 -7.20 -3.81
C ASN A 126 -21.35 -7.28 -5.13
N SER A 127 -22.01 -6.20 -5.57
CA SER A 127 -22.73 -6.14 -6.85
C SER A 127 -21.75 -5.90 -8.00
N ALA A 128 -21.75 -6.80 -8.98
CA ALA A 128 -20.96 -6.66 -10.19
C ALA A 128 -21.35 -5.40 -10.98
N GLU A 129 -22.65 -5.06 -11.00
CA GLU A 129 -23.18 -3.88 -11.67
C GLU A 129 -22.64 -2.60 -11.04
N GLU A 130 -22.65 -2.51 -9.71
CA GLU A 130 -22.14 -1.34 -9.01
C GLU A 130 -20.61 -1.24 -9.08
N ARG A 131 -19.88 -2.36 -9.02
CA ARG A 131 -18.43 -2.39 -9.30
C ARG A 131 -18.13 -1.80 -10.68
N ALA A 132 -18.85 -2.21 -11.73
CA ALA A 132 -18.67 -1.68 -13.07
C ALA A 132 -18.96 -0.17 -13.16
N ARG A 133 -20.01 0.32 -12.48
CA ARG A 133 -20.31 1.75 -12.40
C ARG A 133 -19.19 2.54 -11.71
N LEU A 134 -18.67 2.03 -10.60
CA LEU A 134 -17.56 2.64 -9.86
C LEU A 134 -16.28 2.69 -10.69
N LEU A 135 -15.95 1.62 -11.43
CA LEU A 135 -14.79 1.59 -12.33
C LEU A 135 -14.91 2.63 -13.44
N LYS A 136 -16.09 2.80 -14.02
CA LYS A 136 -16.32 3.85 -15.02
C LYS A 136 -16.05 5.24 -14.45
N LYS A 137 -16.60 5.54 -13.27
CA LYS A 137 -16.39 6.83 -12.58
C LYS A 137 -14.91 7.07 -12.26
N LEU A 138 -14.18 6.03 -11.88
CA LEU A 138 -12.74 6.09 -11.62
C LEU A 138 -11.92 6.31 -12.88
N ALA A 139 -12.21 5.58 -13.96
CA ALA A 139 -11.52 5.76 -15.24
C ALA A 139 -11.74 7.18 -15.79
N GLU A 140 -12.94 7.75 -15.63
CA GLU A 140 -13.21 9.15 -15.94
C GLU A 140 -12.35 10.09 -15.10
N TRP A 141 -12.30 9.87 -13.78
CA TRP A 141 -11.48 10.67 -12.86
C TRP A 141 -9.97 10.58 -13.14
N GLU A 142 -9.44 9.39 -13.43
CA GLU A 142 -8.02 9.19 -13.72
C GLU A 142 -7.59 9.89 -15.02
N ARG A 143 -8.48 10.03 -16.02
CA ARG A 143 -8.18 10.80 -17.24
C ARG A 143 -8.10 12.31 -16.96
N VAL A 144 -9.02 12.82 -16.13
CA VAL A 144 -9.14 14.27 -15.88
C VAL A 144 -8.46 14.73 -14.58
N HIS A 145 -7.57 13.90 -14.02
CA HIS A 145 -6.92 14.18 -12.75
C HIS A 145 -6.26 15.58 -12.78
N PRO A 146 -6.41 16.43 -11.74
CA PRO A 146 -5.96 17.82 -11.78
C PRO A 146 -4.44 17.95 -11.96
N LEU A 147 -3.68 17.02 -11.39
CA LEU A 147 -2.23 16.92 -11.57
C LEU A 147 -1.90 16.04 -12.77
N GLU A 148 -1.16 16.59 -13.73
CA GLU A 148 -0.80 15.94 -15.00
C GLU A 148 -0.05 14.63 -14.79
N GLN A 149 0.87 14.54 -13.82
CA GLN A 149 1.63 13.32 -13.58
C GLN A 149 0.80 12.11 -13.10
N TYR A 150 -0.47 12.33 -12.74
CA TYR A 150 -1.39 11.27 -12.33
C TYR A 150 -2.50 11.03 -13.37
N ARG A 151 -2.49 11.74 -14.50
CA ARG A 151 -3.42 11.46 -15.59
C ARG A 151 -3.02 10.17 -16.29
N ILE A 152 -4.02 9.35 -16.59
CA ILE A 152 -3.86 8.12 -17.36
C ILE A 152 -4.87 8.18 -18.50
N ASP A 153 -4.40 8.25 -19.75
CA ASP A 153 -5.26 8.41 -20.93
C ASP A 153 -6.20 7.22 -21.12
N ASP A 154 -5.69 6.01 -20.87
CA ASP A 154 -6.43 4.76 -20.97
C ASP A 154 -6.30 3.91 -19.69
N PRO A 155 -7.09 4.22 -18.64
CA PRO A 155 -7.10 3.45 -17.40
C PRO A 155 -7.62 2.04 -17.63
N GLN A 156 -6.71 1.08 -17.66
CA GLN A 156 -7.04 -0.34 -17.72
C GLN A 156 -7.45 -0.81 -16.32
N LEU A 157 -8.75 -0.77 -15.98
CA LEU A 157 -9.27 -1.09 -14.64
C LEU A 157 -10.13 -2.35 -14.56
N ASP A 158 -10.50 -2.95 -15.70
CA ASP A 158 -11.49 -4.03 -15.77
C ASP A 158 -11.11 -5.26 -14.94
N TYR A 159 -9.82 -5.59 -14.88
CA TYR A 159 -9.31 -6.72 -14.10
C TYR A 159 -9.59 -6.63 -12.58
N LEU A 160 -9.96 -5.44 -12.07
CA LEU A 160 -10.27 -5.26 -10.64
C LEU A 160 -11.57 -5.95 -10.25
N VAL A 161 -12.52 -6.11 -11.19
CA VAL A 161 -13.88 -6.61 -10.90
C VAL A 161 -13.85 -8.01 -10.28
N ASP A 162 -12.84 -8.79 -10.65
CA ASP A 162 -12.65 -10.18 -10.23
C ASP A 162 -12.09 -10.32 -8.81
N PHE A 163 -11.64 -9.22 -8.18
CA PHE A 163 -11.18 -9.27 -6.80
C PHE A 163 -12.35 -9.36 -5.83
N ARG A 164 -12.16 -10.14 -4.76
CA ARG A 164 -13.17 -10.42 -3.77
C ARG A 164 -13.39 -9.23 -2.85
N LEU A 165 -12.31 -8.62 -2.34
CA LEU A 165 -12.41 -7.52 -1.39
C LEU A 165 -12.52 -6.17 -2.12
N TRP A 166 -13.72 -5.61 -2.07
CA TRP A 166 -14.04 -4.28 -2.57
C TRP A 166 -14.62 -3.43 -1.45
N LEU A 167 -13.99 -2.30 -1.18
CA LEU A 167 -14.44 -1.37 -0.14
C LEU A 167 -14.61 0.03 -0.74
N VAL A 168 -15.73 0.66 -0.43
CA VAL A 168 -16.06 2.01 -0.90
C VAL A 168 -16.22 2.90 0.32
N ALA A 169 -15.50 4.02 0.36
CA ALA A 169 -15.84 5.12 1.27
C ALA A 169 -16.81 6.06 0.59
N GLU A 170 -17.78 6.53 1.36
CA GLU A 170 -18.87 7.38 0.89
C GLU A 170 -18.95 8.64 1.74
N SER A 171 -19.33 9.76 1.13
CA SER A 171 -19.65 10.99 1.83
C SER A 171 -20.97 10.84 2.59
N ARG A 172 -21.34 11.87 3.36
CA ARG A 172 -22.65 11.93 4.02
C ARG A 172 -23.83 11.86 3.04
N SER A 173 -23.66 12.33 1.81
CA SER A 173 -24.69 12.27 0.76
C SER A 173 -24.72 10.93 0.01
N GLY A 174 -23.86 9.98 0.36
CA GLY A 174 -23.71 8.70 -0.34
C GLY A 174 -22.85 8.78 -1.60
N GLU A 175 -22.13 9.89 -1.83
CA GLU A 175 -21.23 9.98 -2.97
C GLU A 175 -19.94 9.18 -2.71
N PRO A 176 -19.47 8.35 -3.65
CA PRO A 176 -18.26 7.57 -3.44
C PRO A 176 -17.03 8.48 -3.50
N LEU A 177 -16.22 8.43 -2.44
CA LEU A 177 -15.02 9.24 -2.21
C LEU A 177 -13.71 8.48 -2.45
N LEU A 178 -13.69 7.17 -2.20
CA LEU A 178 -12.51 6.33 -2.37
C LEU A 178 -12.91 4.89 -2.63
N LEU A 179 -12.19 4.23 -3.54
CA LEU A 179 -12.31 2.80 -3.80
C LEU A 179 -11.04 2.07 -3.37
N ALA A 180 -11.22 0.92 -2.72
CA ALA A 180 -10.20 -0.11 -2.55
C ALA A 180 -10.66 -1.41 -3.22
N ALA A 181 -9.82 -1.98 -4.10
CA ALA A 181 -10.02 -3.30 -4.68
C ALA A 181 -8.73 -4.12 -4.49
N ILE A 182 -8.82 -5.16 -3.64
CA ILE A 182 -7.66 -5.75 -2.97
C ILE A 182 -7.68 -7.27 -3.16
N PRO A 183 -6.75 -7.84 -3.94
CA PRO A 183 -6.59 -9.30 -3.99
C PRO A 183 -6.03 -9.82 -2.65
N VAL A 184 -6.56 -10.94 -2.19
CA VAL A 184 -6.17 -11.62 -0.95
C VAL A 184 -5.79 -13.09 -1.24
N SER A 185 -4.69 -13.57 -0.67
CA SER A 185 -4.26 -14.96 -0.79
C SER A 185 -3.64 -15.41 0.54
N GLY A 186 -4.37 -16.26 1.26
CA GLY A 186 -4.00 -16.68 2.61
C GLY A 186 -3.73 -15.48 3.55
N GLN A 187 -2.51 -15.40 4.06
CA GLN A 187 -2.09 -14.32 4.98
C GLN A 187 -1.63 -13.04 4.26
N TRP A 188 -1.72 -12.98 2.93
CA TRP A 188 -1.17 -11.91 2.11
C TRP A 188 -2.28 -11.14 1.41
N ALA A 189 -2.10 -9.83 1.31
CA ALA A 189 -2.89 -8.96 0.44
C ALA A 189 -1.95 -7.99 -0.31
N LEU A 190 -2.40 -7.50 -1.45
CA LEU A 190 -1.71 -6.47 -2.21
C LEU A 190 -2.60 -5.23 -2.31
N LEU A 191 -2.06 -4.05 -2.00
CA LEU A 191 -2.72 -2.76 -2.18
C LEU A 191 -2.77 -2.40 -3.68
N ARG A 192 -3.52 -3.20 -4.44
CA ARG A 192 -3.54 -3.18 -5.90
C ARG A 192 -4.25 -1.95 -6.44
N TYR A 193 -5.37 -1.61 -5.82
CA TYR A 193 -6.11 -0.38 -6.08
C TYR A 193 -6.60 0.22 -4.76
N PHE A 194 -6.19 1.46 -4.50
CA PHE A 194 -6.60 2.25 -3.33
C PHE A 194 -6.49 3.73 -3.72
N ARG A 195 -7.58 4.29 -4.25
CA ARG A 195 -7.58 5.60 -4.92
C ARG A 195 -8.84 6.38 -4.60
N SER A 196 -8.67 7.68 -4.36
CA SER A 196 -9.79 8.60 -4.17
C SER A 196 -10.47 8.92 -5.50
N ILE A 197 -11.78 9.10 -5.44
CA ILE A 197 -12.61 9.64 -6.52
C ILE A 197 -12.77 11.13 -6.22
N GLY A 198 -12.08 11.96 -6.99
CA GLY A 198 -12.00 13.40 -6.74
C GLY A 198 -10.79 13.81 -5.88
N ALA A 199 -10.75 15.10 -5.57
CA ALA A 199 -9.74 15.73 -4.74
C ALA A 199 -10.41 16.70 -3.75
N GLY A 200 -9.85 16.81 -2.55
CA GLY A 200 -10.39 17.65 -1.50
C GLY A 200 -10.12 17.09 -0.11
N ASP A 201 -10.60 17.82 0.90
CA ASP A 201 -10.42 17.44 2.30
C ASP A 201 -11.18 16.16 2.64
N GLU A 202 -12.37 15.93 2.08
CA GLU A 202 -13.12 14.69 2.29
C GLU A 202 -12.39 13.47 1.73
N GLN A 203 -11.83 13.55 0.52
CA GLN A 203 -11.04 12.46 -0.07
C GLN A 203 -9.76 12.19 0.73
N SER A 204 -9.13 13.25 1.24
CA SER A 204 -7.97 13.13 2.14
C SER A 204 -8.36 12.40 3.42
N LEU A 205 -9.47 12.80 4.07
CA LEU A 205 -10.01 12.13 5.26
C LEU A 205 -10.42 10.68 4.99
N ALA A 206 -11.11 10.44 3.87
CA ALA A 206 -11.51 9.11 3.41
C ALA A 206 -10.30 8.19 3.25
N ARG A 207 -9.16 8.68 2.77
CA ARG A 207 -7.92 7.89 2.67
C ARG A 207 -7.43 7.39 4.02
N TYR A 208 -7.41 8.24 5.05
CA TYR A 208 -7.03 7.81 6.41
C TYR A 208 -8.06 6.85 7.00
N TYR A 209 -9.35 7.18 6.85
CA TYR A 209 -10.45 6.36 7.33
C TYR A 209 -10.42 4.95 6.72
N MET A 210 -10.33 4.88 5.39
CA MET A 210 -10.30 3.62 4.66
C MET A 210 -9.03 2.81 4.88
N THR A 211 -7.94 3.42 5.34
CA THR A 211 -6.77 2.64 5.74
C THR A 211 -7.05 1.84 7.02
N LYS A 212 -7.73 2.45 8.01
CA LYS A 212 -8.20 1.75 9.21
C LYS A 212 -9.15 0.64 8.80
N VAL A 213 -10.20 0.97 8.05
CA VAL A 213 -11.21 0.00 7.59
C VAL A 213 -10.56 -1.17 6.85
N LEU A 214 -9.67 -0.90 5.90
CA LEU A 214 -8.98 -1.94 5.15
C LEU A 214 -8.20 -2.88 6.08
N VAL A 215 -7.46 -2.36 7.06
CA VAL A 215 -6.72 -3.20 8.01
C VAL A 215 -7.67 -4.03 8.87
N GLU A 216 -8.78 -3.47 9.32
CA GLU A 216 -9.81 -4.19 10.09
C GLU A 216 -10.43 -5.33 9.25
N GLU A 217 -10.75 -5.07 7.98
CA GLU A 217 -11.32 -6.06 7.07
C GLU A 217 -10.32 -7.16 6.67
N LEU A 218 -9.05 -6.81 6.48
CA LEU A 218 -7.97 -7.78 6.25
C LEU A 218 -7.70 -8.64 7.48
N SER A 219 -7.73 -8.04 8.68
CA SER A 219 -7.54 -8.74 9.95
C SER A 219 -8.59 -9.84 10.15
N LYS A 220 -9.87 -9.51 9.93
CA LYS A 220 -11.00 -10.46 9.94
C LYS A 220 -10.82 -11.62 8.96
N ARG A 221 -10.16 -11.38 7.83
CA ARG A 221 -9.89 -12.38 6.77
C ARG A 221 -8.63 -13.21 7.04
N GLY A 222 -7.97 -13.03 8.18
CA GLY A 222 -6.75 -13.78 8.53
C GLY A 222 -5.49 -13.27 7.82
N VAL A 223 -5.57 -12.13 7.11
CA VAL A 223 -4.40 -11.51 6.49
C VAL A 223 -3.49 -10.94 7.57
N ARG A 224 -2.18 -11.07 7.36
CA ARG A 224 -1.14 -10.59 8.28
C ARG A 224 -0.20 -9.57 7.64
N PHE A 225 -0.18 -9.51 6.31
CA PHE A 225 0.66 -8.59 5.57
C PHE A 225 -0.06 -8.01 4.37
N LEU A 226 -0.13 -6.68 4.31
CA LEU A 226 -0.58 -5.93 3.15
C LEU A 226 0.63 -5.31 2.45
N ILE A 227 0.83 -5.62 1.18
CA ILE A 227 2.00 -5.20 0.39
C ILE A 227 1.61 -4.00 -0.48
N ASP A 228 2.47 -2.99 -0.58
CA ASP A 228 2.24 -1.87 -1.50
C ASP A 228 2.50 -2.32 -2.94
N SER A 229 1.68 -1.85 -3.87
CA SER A 229 1.86 -2.17 -5.29
C SER A 229 2.99 -1.37 -5.94
N HIS A 230 3.56 -0.36 -5.28
CA HIS A 230 4.69 0.42 -5.77
C HIS A 230 6.04 -0.10 -5.28
N THR A 231 7.07 0.04 -6.11
CA THR A 231 8.44 -0.21 -5.66
C THR A 231 8.90 0.93 -4.74
N PRO A 232 9.53 0.66 -3.58
CA PRO A 232 9.81 1.70 -2.60
C PRO A 232 10.70 2.87 -3.07
N HIS A 233 11.45 2.74 -4.17
CA HIS A 233 12.23 3.86 -4.75
C HIS A 233 11.46 4.71 -5.77
N LEU A 234 10.21 4.33 -6.10
CA LEU A 234 9.32 5.03 -7.01
C LEU A 234 8.18 5.76 -6.26
N VAL A 235 8.18 5.69 -4.93
CA VAL A 235 7.16 6.30 -4.08
C VAL A 235 7.47 7.79 -3.89
N PRO A 236 6.56 8.70 -4.28
CA PRO A 236 6.72 10.14 -4.05
C PRO A 236 6.75 10.49 -2.56
N SER A 237 7.38 11.62 -2.21
CA SER A 237 7.57 12.06 -0.81
C SER A 237 6.26 12.15 -0.01
N GLY A 238 5.18 12.65 -0.62
CA GLY A 238 3.86 12.74 0.02
C GLY A 238 3.26 11.37 0.35
N LEU A 239 3.40 10.39 -0.57
CA LEU A 239 2.93 9.03 -0.33
C LEU A 239 3.79 8.32 0.72
N ARG A 240 5.11 8.54 0.72
CA ARG A 240 6.01 8.02 1.77
C ARG A 240 5.70 8.60 3.16
N HIS A 241 5.34 9.88 3.23
CA HIS A 241 4.90 10.49 4.48
C HIS A 241 3.60 9.83 4.98
N PHE A 242 2.63 9.62 4.09
CA PHE A 242 1.39 8.91 4.40
C PHE A 242 1.64 7.47 4.87
N GLN A 243 2.48 6.72 4.15
CA GLN A 243 2.90 5.36 4.50
C GLN A 243 3.54 5.29 5.89
N ARG A 244 4.44 6.23 6.24
CA ARG A 244 5.02 6.28 7.59
C ARG A 244 3.97 6.53 8.67
N MET A 245 3.04 7.46 8.45
CA MET A 245 1.96 7.73 9.40
C MET A 245 1.00 6.55 9.56
N THR A 246 0.86 5.73 8.52
CA THR A 246 0.06 4.50 8.52
C THR A 246 0.90 3.26 8.80
N GLY A 247 2.16 3.43 9.21
CA GLY A 247 3.04 2.39 9.75
C GLY A 247 3.47 1.31 8.76
N TRP A 248 3.59 1.66 7.49
CA TRP A 248 4.27 0.83 6.50
C TRP A 248 5.76 0.73 6.82
N ARG A 249 6.32 -0.44 6.55
CA ARG A 249 7.69 -0.82 6.84
C ARG A 249 8.35 -1.40 5.61
N LEU A 250 9.65 -1.24 5.47
CA LEU A 250 10.40 -1.89 4.39
C LEU A 250 10.62 -3.37 4.71
N ALA A 251 10.41 -4.24 3.73
CA ALA A 251 10.72 -5.66 3.82
C ALA A 251 11.28 -6.20 2.50
N ARG A 252 11.97 -7.34 2.59
CA ARG A 252 12.35 -8.15 1.43
C ARG A 252 11.37 -9.29 1.28
N LEU A 253 10.83 -9.47 0.09
CA LEU A 253 9.92 -10.55 -0.23
C LEU A 253 10.65 -11.63 -1.03
N ARG A 254 10.32 -12.89 -0.75
CA ARG A 254 10.65 -14.05 -1.58
C ARG A 254 9.43 -14.94 -1.71
N PHE A 255 9.26 -15.62 -2.84
CA PHE A 255 8.23 -16.65 -2.95
C PHE A 255 8.64 -17.90 -2.16
N ALA A 256 7.66 -18.59 -1.58
CA ALA A 256 7.84 -19.98 -1.17
C ALA A 256 8.23 -20.81 -2.40
N SER A 257 9.23 -21.66 -2.22
CA SER A 257 9.72 -22.62 -3.22
C SER A 257 8.73 -23.75 -3.44
#